data_AF-A0A6M1T9U7-F1
#
_entry.id   AF-A0A6M1T9U7-F1
#
_cell.length_a   1.000
_cell.length_b   1.000
_cell.length_c   1.000
_cell.angle_alpha   90.00
_cell.angle_beta   90.00
_cell.angle_gamma   90.00
#
_symmetry.space_group_name_H-M   'P 1'
#
loop_
_entity.id
_entity.type
_entity.pdbx_description
1 polymer ?
#
loop_
_entity_poly.entity_id
_entity_poly.type
_entity_poly.pdbx_seq_one_letter_code
_entity_poly.pdbx_strand_id
1 'polypeptide(L)'
;MNKRFFLIVICFLFGINSMVLGQSLDWIALGEAQEKAAQTGKKVFIFAEAEWCGYCKKMKKQVFPQPEVQENIKKYFHPVKVDIESNEKIKFDDQMVSQRNFAQKFRIQSTPTMIFIDSDGKILGTQPGFMRAEIFDKLLSYIGAEYYKEMGIKAYLKEQGVSIEK
;
A
#
# COMPACT_ATOMS: atom_id res chain seq x y z
N MET A 1 3.99 53.89 -44.84
CA MET A 1 4.87 52.95 -44.10
C MET A 1 4.43 52.97 -42.64
N ASN A 2 4.32 51.77 -42.02
CA ASN A 2 4.17 51.45 -40.58
C ASN A 2 3.13 50.34 -40.40
N LYS A 3 3.54 49.10 -40.70
CA LYS A 3 2.79 47.88 -40.38
C LYS A 3 3.03 47.57 -38.90
N ARG A 4 1.96 47.60 -38.11
CA ARG A 4 1.94 47.16 -36.71
C ARG A 4 2.25 45.66 -36.69
N PHE A 5 3.44 45.31 -36.19
CA PHE A 5 3.88 43.93 -36.03
C PHE A 5 3.23 43.37 -34.77
N PHE A 6 2.23 42.52 -34.96
CA PHE A 6 1.51 41.79 -33.93
C PHE A 6 2.47 40.73 -33.37
N LEU A 7 3.09 40.98 -32.21
CA LEU A 7 3.93 40.02 -31.50
C LEU A 7 2.99 39.00 -30.82
N ILE A 8 2.74 37.89 -31.51
CA ILE A 8 2.05 36.72 -30.97
C ILE A 8 2.98 36.09 -29.93
N VAL A 9 2.64 36.26 -28.66
CA VAL A 9 3.17 35.48 -27.53
C VAL A 9 2.55 34.08 -27.63
N ILE A 10 3.24 33.14 -28.29
CA ILE A 10 2.93 31.72 -28.17
C ILE A 10 3.43 31.26 -26.79
N CYS A 11 2.53 31.32 -25.81
CA CYS A 11 2.57 30.46 -24.65
C CYS A 11 2.31 29.02 -25.12
N PHE A 12 3.37 28.29 -25.47
CA PHE A 12 3.28 26.84 -25.63
C PHE A 12 3.30 26.20 -24.23
N LEU A 13 2.19 26.40 -23.52
CA LEU A 13 1.71 25.52 -22.47
C LEU A 13 1.33 24.21 -23.15
N PHE A 14 2.25 23.26 -23.25
CA PHE A 14 1.85 21.88 -23.50
C PHE A 14 2.60 20.96 -22.55
N GLY A 15 1.80 20.39 -21.65
CA GLY A 15 2.20 19.69 -20.44
C GLY A 15 3.33 18.70 -20.65
N ILE A 16 4.24 18.71 -19.68
CA ILE A 16 5.07 17.56 -19.39
C ILE A 16 4.11 16.46 -18.97
N ASN A 17 3.62 15.67 -19.93
CA ASN A 17 3.06 14.36 -19.65
C ASN A 17 4.24 13.51 -19.19
N SER A 18 4.57 13.61 -17.89
CA SER A 18 5.42 12.64 -17.24
C SER A 18 4.70 11.31 -17.34
N MET A 19 5.03 10.54 -18.38
CA MET A 19 4.77 9.12 -18.43
C MET A 19 5.45 8.53 -17.21
N VAL A 20 4.69 8.33 -16.13
CA VAL A 20 5.14 7.58 -14.97
C VAL A 20 5.28 6.15 -15.44
N LEU A 21 6.48 5.82 -15.94
CA LEU A 21 6.90 4.45 -16.19
C LEU A 21 6.64 3.65 -14.92
N GLY A 22 5.90 2.55 -15.05
CA GLY A 22 5.46 1.70 -13.95
C GLY A 22 6.61 1.30 -13.05
N GLN A 23 6.77 2.06 -11.97
CA GLN A 23 7.72 1.76 -10.91
C GLN A 23 7.10 0.67 -10.04
N SER A 24 7.83 -0.42 -9.86
CA SER A 24 7.53 -1.47 -8.89
C SER A 24 7.41 -0.91 -7.47
N LEU A 25 6.75 -1.64 -6.58
CA LEU A 25 6.79 -1.32 -5.16
C LEU A 25 8.20 -1.56 -4.61
N ASP A 26 8.74 -0.56 -3.92
CA ASP A 26 10.01 -0.66 -3.20
C ASP A 26 9.76 -1.33 -1.85
N TRP A 27 9.79 -2.66 -1.85
CA TRP A 27 9.64 -3.45 -0.63
C TRP A 27 10.90 -3.31 0.23
N ILE A 28 10.73 -2.88 1.47
CA ILE A 28 11.82 -2.63 2.41
C ILE A 28 11.72 -3.51 3.66
N ALA A 29 12.78 -3.54 4.46
CA ALA A 29 12.81 -4.27 5.73
C ALA A 29 11.83 -3.64 6.75
N LEU A 30 11.24 -4.47 7.62
CA LEU A 30 10.25 -4.00 8.61
C LEU A 30 10.80 -2.91 9.54
N GLY A 31 12.00 -3.07 10.08
CA GLY A 31 12.64 -2.07 10.92
C GLY A 31 12.84 -0.74 10.19
N GLU A 32 13.30 -0.79 8.94
CA GLU A 32 13.44 0.41 8.10
C GLU A 32 12.08 1.07 7.82
N ALA A 33 11.04 0.27 7.58
CA ALA A 33 9.68 0.78 7.39
C ALA A 33 9.13 1.47 8.64
N GLN A 34 9.38 0.92 9.84
CA GLN A 34 8.99 1.55 11.11
C GLN A 34 9.73 2.87 11.33
N GLU A 35 11.04 2.90 11.08
CA GLU A 35 11.86 4.11 11.21
C GLU A 35 11.40 5.20 10.24
N LYS A 36 11.16 4.85 8.96
CA LYS A 36 10.62 5.80 7.97
C LYS A 36 9.18 6.21 8.29
N ALA A 37 8.35 5.32 8.80
CA ALA A 37 6.97 5.64 9.17
C ALA A 37 6.93 6.74 10.24
N ALA A 38 7.75 6.61 11.28
CA ALA A 38 7.90 7.61 12.33
C ALA A 38 8.41 8.97 11.80
N GLN A 39 9.26 8.97 10.77
CA GLN A 39 9.80 10.20 10.18
C GLN A 39 8.85 10.88 9.18
N THR A 40 8.13 10.11 8.37
CA THR A 40 7.34 10.65 7.26
C THR A 40 5.84 10.75 7.54
N GLY A 41 5.36 10.20 8.65
CA GLY A 41 3.92 10.07 8.94
C GLY A 41 3.18 9.08 8.03
N LYS A 42 3.90 8.36 7.17
CA LYS A 42 3.33 7.28 6.36
C LYS A 42 3.16 6.05 7.25
N LYS A 43 2.21 5.20 6.89
CA LYS A 43 1.90 3.97 7.60
C LYS A 43 2.81 2.83 7.11
N VAL A 44 2.83 1.70 7.80
CA VAL A 44 3.48 0.47 7.30
C VAL A 44 2.41 -0.47 6.77
N PHE A 45 2.62 -0.97 5.55
CA PHE A 45 1.81 -2.03 4.94
C PHE A 45 2.63 -3.32 4.88
N ILE A 46 2.21 -4.36 5.58
CA ILE A 46 2.89 -5.66 5.56
C ILE A 46 2.05 -6.66 4.78
N PHE A 47 2.67 -7.29 3.80
CA PHE A 47 2.12 -8.43 3.06
C PHE A 47 2.72 -9.72 3.60
N ALA A 48 1.96 -10.42 4.44
CA ALA A 48 2.33 -11.75 4.94
C ALA A 48 1.97 -12.82 3.90
N GLU A 49 2.97 -13.55 3.43
CA GLU A 49 2.87 -14.56 2.38
C GLU A 49 3.60 -15.86 2.74
N ALA A 50 3.50 -16.85 1.84
CA ALA A 50 4.25 -18.10 1.87
C ALA A 50 4.53 -18.55 0.43
N GLU A 51 5.57 -19.33 0.19
CA GLU A 51 5.95 -19.76 -1.16
C GLU A 51 4.88 -20.61 -1.87
N TRP A 52 4.20 -21.48 -1.13
CA TRP A 52 3.14 -22.35 -1.63
C TRP A 52 1.80 -21.62 -1.84
N CYS A 53 1.67 -20.38 -1.36
CA CYS A 53 0.42 -19.63 -1.38
C CYS A 53 0.02 -19.17 -2.80
N GLY A 54 -0.93 -19.88 -3.42
CA GLY A 54 -1.46 -19.54 -4.75
C GLY A 54 -2.12 -18.14 -4.80
N TYR A 55 -2.90 -17.77 -3.78
CA TYR A 55 -3.53 -16.45 -3.71
C TYR A 55 -2.53 -15.30 -3.54
N CYS A 56 -1.39 -15.55 -2.89
CA CYS A 56 -0.31 -14.58 -2.77
C CYS A 56 0.32 -14.31 -4.14
N LYS A 57 0.60 -15.37 -4.90
CA LYS A 57 1.05 -15.26 -6.31
C LYS A 57 0.02 -14.52 -7.16
N LYS A 58 -1.27 -14.79 -6.97
CA LYS A 58 -2.36 -14.08 -7.66
C LYS A 58 -2.38 -12.59 -7.35
N MET A 59 -2.24 -12.17 -6.08
CA MET A 59 -2.15 -10.74 -5.73
C MET A 59 -0.93 -10.07 -6.35
N LYS A 60 0.25 -10.71 -6.28
CA LYS A 60 1.48 -10.18 -6.89
C LYS A 60 1.36 -9.98 -8.40
N LYS A 61 0.59 -10.82 -9.09
CA LYS A 61 0.39 -10.75 -10.55
C LYS A 61 -0.74 -9.82 -10.98
N GLN A 62 -1.85 -9.79 -10.23
CA GLN A 62 -3.11 -9.15 -10.68
C GLN A 62 -3.47 -7.88 -9.92
N VAL A 63 -2.96 -7.71 -8.70
CA VAL A 63 -3.40 -6.65 -7.78
C VAL A 63 -2.31 -5.60 -7.60
N PHE A 64 -1.13 -6.00 -7.11
CA PHE A 64 -0.05 -5.04 -6.87
C PHE A 64 0.43 -4.29 -8.11
N PRO A 65 0.42 -4.85 -9.33
CA PRO A 65 0.81 -4.08 -10.52
C PRO A 65 -0.21 -3.03 -10.95
N GLN A 66 -1.44 -3.00 -10.39
CA GLN A 66 -2.45 -2.04 -10.80
C GLN A 66 -2.05 -0.61 -10.40
N PRO A 67 -2.18 0.39 -11.30
CA PRO A 67 -1.74 1.75 -11.05
C PRO A 67 -2.30 2.36 -9.77
N GLU A 68 -3.59 2.17 -9.50
CA GLU A 68 -4.29 2.74 -8.33
C GLU A 68 -3.77 2.13 -7.02
N VAL A 69 -3.41 0.85 -7.04
CA VAL A 69 -2.80 0.16 -5.91
C VAL A 69 -1.37 0.67 -5.67
N GLN A 70 -0.57 0.80 -6.73
CA GLN A 70 0.78 1.36 -6.66
C GLN A 70 0.77 2.79 -6.11
N GLU A 71 -0.14 3.63 -6.60
CA GLU A 71 -0.27 5.02 -6.19
C GLU A 71 -0.63 5.11 -4.71
N ASN A 72 -1.66 4.39 -4.26
CA ASN A 72 -2.06 4.42 -2.86
C ASN A 72 -0.97 3.87 -1.93
N ILE A 73 -0.27 2.78 -2.31
CA ILE A 73 0.85 2.28 -1.51
C ILE A 73 1.96 3.34 -1.42
N LYS A 74 2.41 3.90 -2.54
CA LYS A 74 3.48 4.91 -2.54
C LYS A 74 3.10 6.18 -1.78
N LYS A 75 1.82 6.57 -1.87
CA LYS A 75 1.32 7.78 -1.21
C LYS A 75 1.28 7.61 0.31
N TYR A 76 0.75 6.49 0.80
CA TYR A 76 0.38 6.36 2.20
C TYR A 76 1.23 5.37 3.01
N PHE A 77 1.99 4.49 2.36
CA PHE A 77 2.60 3.34 3.02
C PHE A 77 4.09 3.12 2.69
N HIS A 78 4.79 2.53 3.64
CA HIS A 78 6.05 1.82 3.45
C HIS A 78 5.76 0.31 3.36
N PRO A 79 5.93 -0.32 2.17
CA PRO A 79 5.53 -1.71 1.98
C PRO A 79 6.62 -2.70 2.43
N VAL A 80 6.20 -3.77 3.11
CA VAL A 80 7.05 -4.82 3.68
C VAL A 80 6.49 -6.19 3.30
N LYS A 81 7.37 -7.16 3.01
CA LYS A 81 6.98 -8.57 2.88
C LYS A 81 7.44 -9.35 4.09
N VAL A 82 6.61 -10.31 4.51
CA VAL A 82 6.94 -11.28 5.55
C VAL A 82 6.55 -12.66 5.06
N ASP A 83 7.50 -13.58 5.05
CA ASP A 83 7.26 -15.00 4.86
C ASP A 83 6.95 -15.64 6.22
N ILE A 84 5.72 -16.15 6.36
CA ILE A 84 5.25 -16.73 7.63
C ILE A 84 5.96 -18.03 8.02
N GLU A 85 6.69 -18.67 7.10
CA GLU A 85 7.44 -19.91 7.36
C GLU A 85 8.93 -19.65 7.58
N SER A 86 9.43 -18.46 7.26
CA SER A 86 10.85 -18.15 7.29
C SER A 86 11.42 -18.02 8.71
N ASN A 87 12.60 -18.61 8.91
CA ASN A 87 13.40 -18.44 10.12
C ASN A 87 14.34 -17.23 10.06
N GLU A 88 14.39 -16.52 8.93
CA GLU A 88 15.16 -15.29 8.82
C GLU A 88 14.67 -14.27 9.85
N LYS A 89 15.62 -13.48 10.39
CA LYS A 89 15.31 -12.49 11.41
C LYS A 89 14.90 -11.17 10.78
N ILE A 90 13.85 -10.58 11.32
CA ILE A 90 13.40 -9.22 11.05
C ILE A 90 13.42 -8.41 12.35
N LYS A 91 13.71 -7.11 12.23
CA LYS A 91 13.58 -6.16 13.33
C LYS A 91 12.12 -5.72 13.42
N PHE A 92 11.50 -5.90 14.59
CA PHE A 92 10.17 -5.42 14.93
C PHE A 92 10.19 -4.88 16.36
N ASP A 93 9.79 -3.62 16.55
CA ASP A 93 9.79 -2.95 17.86
C ASP A 93 11.13 -3.09 18.61
N ASP A 94 12.23 -2.77 17.90
CA ASP A 94 13.61 -2.88 18.38
C ASP A 94 14.08 -4.27 18.81
N GLN A 95 13.31 -5.32 18.47
CA GLN A 95 13.67 -6.71 18.72
C GLN A 95 13.90 -7.47 17.42
N MET A 96 14.93 -8.32 17.41
CA MET A 96 15.17 -9.27 16.32
C MET A 96 14.37 -10.55 16.57
N VAL A 97 13.38 -10.82 15.73
CA VAL A 97 12.53 -12.01 15.78
C VAL A 97 12.55 -12.73 14.44
N SER A 98 12.33 -14.04 14.39
CA SER A 98 12.12 -14.71 13.11
C SER A 98 10.80 -14.24 12.48
N GLN A 99 10.73 -14.21 11.15
CA GLN A 99 9.49 -13.90 10.42
C GLN A 99 8.34 -14.83 10.82
N ARG A 100 8.63 -16.12 11.05
CA ARG A 100 7.70 -17.08 11.63
C ARG A 100 7.17 -16.68 13.01
N ASN A 101 8.05 -16.28 13.94
CA ASN A 101 7.62 -15.88 15.29
C ASN A 101 6.84 -14.56 15.25
N PHE A 102 7.20 -13.64 14.36
CA PHE A 102 6.41 -12.45 14.08
C PHE A 102 5.00 -12.85 13.62
N ALA A 103 4.87 -13.72 12.61
CA ALA A 103 3.57 -14.18 12.12
C ALA A 103 2.71 -14.85 13.22
N GLN A 104 3.34 -15.65 14.09
CA GLN A 104 2.67 -16.26 15.25
C GLN A 104 2.19 -15.21 16.26
N LYS A 105 3.01 -14.20 16.59
CA LYS A 105 2.65 -13.10 17.49
C LYS A 105 1.41 -12.34 16.98
N PHE A 106 1.31 -12.18 15.65
CA PHE A 106 0.16 -11.55 14.97
C PHE A 106 -1.00 -12.51 14.69
N ARG A 107 -0.92 -13.78 15.14
CA ARG A 107 -1.93 -14.83 14.92
C ARG A 107 -2.31 -15.01 13.45
N ILE A 108 -1.32 -14.90 12.55
CA ILE A 108 -1.54 -15.10 11.11
C ILE A 108 -1.75 -16.59 10.85
N GLN A 109 -2.98 -16.97 10.52
CA GLN A 109 -3.36 -18.37 10.27
C GLN A 109 -3.52 -18.71 8.79
N SER A 110 -3.54 -17.70 7.91
CA SER A 110 -3.75 -17.87 6.47
C SER A 110 -2.99 -16.83 5.67
N THR A 111 -2.62 -17.16 4.43
CA THR A 111 -1.96 -16.24 3.51
C THR A 111 -2.78 -16.09 2.21
N PRO A 112 -2.81 -14.90 1.59
CA PRO A 112 -2.15 -13.68 2.07
C PRO A 112 -2.86 -13.10 3.30
N THR A 113 -2.11 -12.40 4.14
CA THR A 113 -2.69 -11.51 5.17
C THR A 113 -2.03 -10.15 5.06
N MET A 114 -2.84 -9.10 4.96
CA MET A 114 -2.38 -7.72 4.96
C MET A 114 -2.45 -7.17 6.38
N ILE A 115 -1.39 -6.51 6.83
CA ILE A 115 -1.32 -5.88 8.16
C ILE A 115 -1.02 -4.40 7.96
N PHE A 116 -1.69 -3.55 8.73
CA PHE A 116 -1.51 -2.11 8.69
C PHE A 116 -1.11 -1.59 10.07
N ILE A 117 -0.04 -0.82 10.11
CA ILE A 117 0.50 -0.18 11.32
C ILE A 117 0.59 1.31 11.04
N ASP A 118 0.17 2.17 11.96
CA ASP A 118 0.33 3.61 11.81
C ASP A 118 1.78 4.08 12.07
N SER A 119 2.00 5.39 11.91
CA SER A 119 3.32 6.00 12.10
C SER A 119 3.83 5.95 13.54
N ASP A 120 2.95 5.72 14.51
CA ASP A 120 3.28 5.61 15.94
C ASP A 120 3.53 4.14 16.35
N GLY A 121 3.49 3.21 15.40
CA GLY A 121 3.70 1.78 15.65
C GLY A 121 2.44 1.05 16.12
N LYS A 122 1.28 1.70 16.16
CA LYS A 122 0.02 1.05 16.56
C LYS A 122 -0.55 0.24 15.40
N ILE A 123 -0.92 -0.99 15.70
CA ILE A 123 -1.59 -1.89 14.75
C ILE A 123 -3.02 -1.37 14.50
N LEU A 124 -3.31 -1.02 13.26
CA LEU A 124 -4.63 -0.55 12.83
C LEU A 124 -5.57 -1.71 12.51
N GLY A 125 -5.03 -2.82 12.00
CA GLY A 125 -5.82 -4.00 11.71
C GLY A 125 -5.11 -5.00 10.81
N THR A 126 -5.78 -6.13 10.60
CA THR A 126 -5.38 -7.18 9.67
C THR A 126 -6.52 -7.51 8.72
N GLN A 127 -6.19 -7.83 7.47
CA GLN A 127 -7.13 -8.25 6.45
C GLN A 127 -6.63 -9.56 5.82
N PRO A 128 -7.20 -10.71 6.19
CA PRO A 128 -6.83 -11.98 5.59
C PRO A 128 -7.47 -12.15 4.21
N GLY A 129 -6.83 -12.97 3.38
CA GLY A 129 -7.37 -13.47 2.13
C GLY A 129 -7.10 -12.60 0.91
N PHE A 130 -7.39 -13.17 -0.25
CA PHE A 130 -7.27 -12.48 -1.52
C PHE A 130 -8.30 -11.35 -1.63
N MET A 131 -7.86 -10.20 -2.15
CA MET A 131 -8.73 -9.09 -2.53
C MET A 131 -8.52 -8.72 -4.00
N ARG A 132 -9.61 -8.45 -4.72
CA ARG A 132 -9.53 -7.86 -6.07
C ARG A 132 -8.98 -6.44 -5.97
N ALA A 133 -8.31 -5.98 -7.03
CA ALA A 133 -7.66 -4.68 -7.04
C ALA A 133 -8.61 -3.52 -6.69
N GLU A 134 -9.80 -3.51 -7.30
CA GLU A 134 -10.89 -2.55 -7.07
C GLU A 134 -11.29 -2.37 -5.59
N ILE A 135 -11.21 -3.44 -4.79
CA ILE A 135 -11.54 -3.37 -3.36
C ILE A 135 -10.28 -3.04 -2.56
N PHE A 136 -9.13 -3.57 -2.98
CA PHE A 136 -7.87 -3.38 -2.30
C PHE A 136 -7.37 -1.94 -2.38
N ASP A 137 -7.52 -1.26 -3.52
CA ASP A 137 -7.16 0.15 -3.64
C ASP A 137 -8.02 1.03 -2.70
N LYS A 138 -9.31 0.71 -2.57
CA LYS A 138 -10.22 1.40 -1.64
C LYS A 138 -9.89 1.12 -0.18
N LEU A 139 -9.46 -0.10 0.15
CA LEU A 139 -8.97 -0.39 1.49
C LEU A 139 -7.71 0.42 1.81
N LEU A 140 -6.78 0.51 0.85
CA LEU A 140 -5.56 1.31 1.01
C LEU A 140 -5.89 2.79 1.21
N SER A 141 -6.81 3.37 0.44
CA SER A 141 -7.22 4.77 0.61
C SER A 141 -7.97 4.99 1.93
N TYR A 142 -8.85 4.06 2.32
CA TYR A 142 -9.57 4.09 3.59
C TYR A 142 -8.63 4.17 4.80
N ILE A 143 -7.58 3.35 4.80
CA ILE A 143 -6.57 3.32 5.87
C ILE A 143 -5.59 4.48 5.74
N GLY A 144 -5.10 4.74 4.53
CA GLY A 144 -4.07 5.74 4.24
C GLY A 144 -4.52 7.15 4.58
N ALA A 145 -5.71 7.52 4.11
CA ALA A 145 -6.34 8.82 4.35
C ALA A 145 -7.19 8.88 5.65
N GLU A 146 -7.12 7.84 6.48
CA GLU A 146 -7.69 7.82 7.83
C GLU A 146 -9.21 7.90 7.95
N TYR A 147 -9.95 7.58 6.88
CA TYR A 147 -11.41 7.48 6.90
C TYR A 147 -11.94 6.51 7.97
N TYR A 148 -11.11 5.56 8.44
CA TYR A 148 -11.46 4.68 9.56
C TYR A 148 -11.73 5.38 10.89
N LYS A 149 -11.28 6.63 11.05
CA LYS A 149 -11.58 7.45 12.22
C LYS A 149 -12.98 8.08 12.16
N GLU A 150 -13.57 8.15 10.97
CA GLU A 150 -14.81 8.89 10.72
C GLU A 150 -15.97 7.93 10.41
N MET A 151 -15.71 6.85 9.67
CA MET A 151 -16.75 5.95 9.20
C MET A 151 -16.30 4.50 9.08
N GLY A 152 -17.24 3.56 9.04
CA GLY A 152 -16.96 2.15 8.79
C GLY A 152 -16.70 1.85 7.30
N ILE A 153 -15.83 0.87 7.03
CA ILE A 153 -15.42 0.48 5.67
C ILE A 153 -16.59 0.21 4.70
N LYS A 154 -17.70 -0.36 5.17
CA LYS A 154 -18.87 -0.62 4.33
C LYS A 154 -19.52 0.67 3.80
N ALA A 155 -19.62 1.68 4.67
CA ALA A 155 -20.18 2.98 4.29
C ALA A 155 -19.21 3.68 3.32
N TYR A 156 -17.91 3.62 3.61
CA TYR A 156 -16.88 4.15 2.72
C TYR A 156 -16.95 3.54 1.31
N LEU A 157 -16.98 2.21 1.22
CA LEU A 157 -17.04 1.53 -0.08
C LEU A 157 -18.29 1.88 -0.88
N LYS A 158 -19.44 2.03 -0.20
CA LYS A 158 -20.68 2.48 -0.83
C LYS A 158 -20.55 3.89 -1.42
N GLU A 159 -19.91 4.83 -0.71
CA GLU A 159 -19.64 6.18 -1.23
C GLU A 159 -18.68 6.16 -2.43
N GLN A 160 -17.76 5.21 -2.45
CA GLN A 160 -16.84 4.99 -3.56
C GLN A 160 -17.46 4.20 -4.73
N GLY A 161 -18.76 3.90 -4.67
CA GLY A 161 -19.47 3.16 -5.72
C GLY A 161 -19.13 1.68 -5.81
N VAL A 162 -18.45 1.12 -4.79
CA VAL A 162 -18.05 -0.30 -4.74
C VAL A 162 -19.06 -1.09 -3.92
N SER A 163 -19.74 -2.04 -4.55
CA SER A 163 -20.63 -2.98 -3.87
C SER A 163 -19.85 -4.22 -3.42
N ILE A 164 -19.96 -4.56 -2.13
CA ILE A 164 -19.59 -5.89 -1.62
C ILE A 164 -20.89 -6.69 -1.55
N GLU A 165 -21.36 -7.16 -2.70
CA GLU A 165 -22.38 -8.21 -2.72
C GLU A 165 -21.70 -9.57 -2.50
N LYS A 166 -22.35 -10.41 -1.69
CA LYS A 166 -21.86 -11.74 -1.31
C LYS A 166 -22.03 -12.74 -2.45
#